data_AF-A0A935UAD0-F1
#
_entry.id   AF-A0A935UAD0-F1
#
_cell.length_a   1.000
_cell.length_b   1.000
_cell.length_c   1.000
_cell.angle_alpha   90.00
_cell.angle_beta   90.00
_cell.angle_gamma   90.00
#
_symmetry.space_group_name_H-M   'P 1'
#
loop_
_entity.id
_entity.type
_entity.pdbx_description
1 polymer ?
#
loop_
_entity_poly.entity_id
_entity_poly.type
_entity_poly.pdbx_seq_one_letter_code
_entity_poly.pdbx_strand_id
1 'polypeptide(L)'
;MTVGRWLALGVLLLAVVFGFRGGMFTVGDARALGREEEALQAEIKSLHRQVDSLRSFHDSLETSPVVQERVAREEWGVIRPGEMSIRLERGDSGGR
;
A
#
# COMPACT_ATOMS: atom_id res chain seq x y z
N MET A 1 -38.24 32.69 -44.45
CA MET A 1 -36.79 32.62 -44.21
C MET A 1 -36.43 32.27 -42.75
N THR A 2 -37.12 31.31 -42.12
CA THR A 2 -36.97 31.03 -40.68
C THR A 2 -36.43 29.64 -40.40
N VAL A 3 -36.81 28.64 -41.20
CA VAL A 3 -36.43 27.22 -41.00
C VAL A 3 -34.91 27.01 -41.07
N GLY A 4 -34.23 27.63 -42.04
CA GLY A 4 -32.76 27.55 -42.14
C GLY A 4 -32.03 28.15 -40.94
N ARG A 5 -32.60 29.18 -40.31
CA ARG A 5 -32.01 29.85 -39.14
C ARG A 5 -32.17 29.01 -37.86
N TRP A 6 -33.31 28.33 -37.73
CA TRP A 6 -33.54 27.37 -36.65
C TRP A 6 -32.69 26.11 -36.80
N LEU A 7 -32.50 25.61 -38.02
CA LEU A 7 -31.58 24.50 -38.30
C LEU A 7 -30.13 24.88 -37.96
N ALA A 8 -29.69 26.07 -38.37
CA ALA A 8 -28.35 26.56 -38.05
C ALA A 8 -28.12 26.69 -36.53
N LEU A 9 -29.12 27.21 -35.80
CA LEU A 9 -29.08 27.27 -34.34
C LEU A 9 -29.05 25.88 -33.69
N GLY A 10 -29.83 24.93 -34.20
CA GLY A 10 -29.84 23.55 -33.71
C GLY A 10 -28.48 22.86 -33.89
N VAL A 11 -27.88 23.02 -35.07
CA VAL A 11 -26.54 22.47 -35.36
C VAL A 11 -25.47 23.14 -34.50
N LEU A 12 -25.53 24.46 -34.31
CA LEU A 12 -24.61 25.19 -33.44
C LEU A 12 -24.69 24.69 -31.99
N LEU A 13 -25.91 24.51 -31.47
CA LEU A 13 -26.14 24.05 -30.11
C LEU A 13 -25.65 22.61 -29.93
N LEU A 14 -25.87 21.75 -30.92
CA LEU A 14 -25.34 20.39 -30.93
C LEU A 14 -23.81 20.38 -30.93
N ALA A 15 -23.16 21.24 -31.71
CA ALA A 15 -21.71 21.37 -31.77
C ALA A 15 -21.13 21.87 -30.43
N VAL A 16 -21.80 22.79 -29.74
CA VAL A 16 -21.41 23.27 -28.41
C VAL A 16 -21.53 22.15 -27.37
N VAL A 17 -22.65 21.42 -27.36
CA VAL A 17 -22.87 20.28 -26.44
C VAL A 17 -21.86 19.17 -26.72
N PHE A 18 -21.60 18.86 -28.00
CA PHE A 18 -20.63 17.84 -28.39
C PHE A 18 -19.19 18.26 -28.04
N GLY A 19 -18.82 19.53 -28.22
CA GLY A 19 -17.50 20.03 -27.79
C GLY A 19 -17.33 19.97 -26.27
N PHE A 20 -18.39 20.29 -25.52
CA PHE A 20 -18.39 20.22 -24.05
C PHE A 20 -18.37 18.78 -23.53
N ARG A 21 -19.01 17.84 -24.23
CA ARG A 21 -19.14 16.43 -23.83
C ARG A 21 -18.02 15.53 -24.37
N GLY A 22 -17.53 15.82 -25.58
CA GLY A 22 -16.61 14.97 -26.33
C GLY A 22 -15.21 15.54 -26.54
N GLY A 23 -14.95 16.80 -26.14
CA GLY A 23 -13.73 17.51 -26.51
C GLY A 23 -12.70 17.74 -25.40
N MET A 24 -12.98 17.52 -24.12
CA MET A 24 -12.01 17.91 -23.09
C MET A 24 -12.02 16.97 -21.89
N PHE A 25 -10.92 16.24 -21.72
CA PHE A 25 -10.42 15.88 -20.40
C PHE A 25 -10.52 17.14 -19.54
N THR A 26 -11.49 17.20 -18.65
CA THR A 26 -11.79 18.42 -17.90
C THR A 26 -10.59 18.72 -17.01
N VAL A 27 -10.34 19.98 -16.64
CA VAL A 27 -9.30 20.31 -15.63
C VAL A 27 -9.50 19.53 -14.32
N GLY A 28 -10.73 19.07 -14.06
CA GLY A 28 -11.06 18.13 -12.99
C GLY A 28 -10.42 16.75 -13.15
N ASP A 29 -10.34 16.22 -14.37
CA ASP A 29 -9.74 14.92 -14.68
C ASP A 29 -8.22 14.97 -14.50
N ALA A 30 -7.57 16.06 -14.91
CA ALA A 30 -6.14 16.27 -14.67
C ALA A 30 -5.80 16.31 -13.16
N ARG A 31 -6.68 16.90 -12.33
CA ARG A 31 -6.52 16.87 -10.87
C ARG A 31 -6.83 15.49 -10.27
N ALA A 32 -7.78 14.75 -10.84
CA ALA A 32 -8.07 13.38 -10.41
C ALA A 32 -6.89 12.45 -10.70
N LEU A 33 -6.33 12.54 -11.91
CA LEU A 33 -5.12 11.84 -12.33
C LEU A 33 -3.92 12.17 -11.43
N GLY A 34 -3.70 13.46 -11.12
CA GLY A 34 -2.61 13.85 -10.21
C GLY A 34 -2.76 13.27 -8.80
N ARG A 35 -3.98 13.24 -8.24
CA ARG A 35 -4.22 12.61 -6.93
C ARG A 35 -4.04 11.10 -6.96
N GLU A 36 -4.43 10.45 -8.05
CA GLU A 36 -4.24 9.00 -8.22
C GLU A 36 -2.76 8.65 -8.35
N GLU A 37 -2.00 9.46 -9.09
CA GLU A 37 -0.54 9.32 -9.17
C GLU A 37 0.13 9.52 -7.80
N GLU A 38 -0.24 10.55 -7.05
CA GLU A 38 0.28 10.80 -5.69
C GLU A 38 -0.02 9.62 -4.74
N ALA A 39 -1.24 9.07 -4.81
CA ALA A 39 -1.64 7.93 -3.98
C ALA A 39 -0.81 6.68 -4.33
N LEU A 40 -0.67 6.38 -5.63
CA LEU A 40 0.13 5.25 -6.10
C LEU A 40 1.61 5.41 -5.73
N GLN A 41 2.18 6.60 -5.86
CA GLN A 41 3.56 6.87 -5.44
C GLN A 41 3.74 6.70 -3.93
N ALA A 42 2.77 7.15 -3.12
CA ALA A 42 2.80 6.95 -1.67
C ALA A 42 2.75 5.46 -1.31
N GLU A 43 1.94 4.67 -2.02
CA GLU A 43 1.84 3.23 -1.85
C GLU A 43 3.15 2.53 -2.22
N ILE A 44 3.73 2.84 -3.39
CA ILE A 44 5.05 2.33 -3.82
C ILE A 44 6.11 2.63 -2.76
N LYS A 45 6.15 3.86 -2.26
CA LYS A 45 7.13 4.27 -1.23
C LYS A 45 6.90 3.56 0.10
N SER A 46 5.66 3.21 0.43
CA SER A 46 5.35 2.41 1.62
C SER A 46 5.82 0.96 1.46
N LEU A 47 5.63 0.40 0.26
CA LEU A 47 5.98 -0.98 -0.04
C LEU A 47 7.50 -1.14 -0.12
N HIS A 48 8.20 -0.19 -0.74
CA HIS A 48 9.67 -0.18 -0.79
C HIS A 48 10.27 -0.16 0.62
N ARG A 49 9.74 0.67 1.52
CA ARG A 49 10.18 0.71 2.92
C ARG A 49 9.98 -0.62 3.65
N GLN A 50 8.90 -1.34 3.36
CA GLN A 50 8.67 -2.66 3.93
C GLN A 50 9.66 -3.69 3.36
N VAL A 51 9.88 -3.69 2.05
CA VAL A 51 10.86 -4.57 1.43
C VAL A 51 12.26 -4.31 1.97
N ASP A 52 12.66 -3.05 2.10
CA ASP A 52 13.97 -2.66 2.64
C ASP A 52 14.12 -3.09 4.11
N SER A 53 13.07 -2.93 4.93
CA SER A 53 13.13 -3.37 6.32
C SER A 53 13.25 -4.89 6.43
N LEU A 54 12.47 -5.65 5.65
CA LEU A 54 12.57 -7.11 5.60
C LEU A 54 13.96 -7.56 5.13
N ARG A 55 14.50 -6.91 4.09
CA ARG A 55 15.84 -7.21 3.59
C ARG A 55 16.92 -6.92 4.63
N SER A 56 16.83 -5.77 5.30
CA SER A 56 17.77 -5.44 6.38
C SER A 56 17.72 -6.45 7.53
N PHE A 57 16.53 -6.96 7.85
CA PHE A 57 16.35 -7.98 8.87
C PHE A 57 16.95 -9.32 8.43
N HIS A 58 16.67 -9.75 7.20
CA HIS A 58 17.27 -10.94 6.60
C HIS A 58 18.81 -10.88 6.63
N ASP A 59 19.39 -9.78 6.17
CA ASP A 59 20.85 -9.60 6.16
C ASP A 59 21.41 -9.60 7.59
N SER A 60 20.70 -9.03 8.55
CA SER A 60 21.08 -9.07 9.97
C SER A 60 21.02 -10.49 10.55
N LEU A 61 20.05 -11.31 10.12
CA LEU A 61 19.93 -12.71 10.51
C LEU A 61 21.09 -13.53 9.94
N GLU A 62 21.53 -13.29 8.72
CA GLU A 62 22.66 -14.05 8.15
C GLU A 62 24.01 -13.66 8.76
N THR A 63 24.19 -12.36 9.05
CA THR A 63 25.51 -11.82 9.40
C THR A 63 25.75 -11.63 10.89
N SER A 64 24.70 -11.50 11.71
CA SER A 64 24.83 -11.18 13.13
C SER A 64 24.52 -12.38 14.03
N PRO A 65 25.51 -12.94 14.75
CA PRO A 65 25.30 -14.03 15.71
C PRO A 65 24.32 -13.66 16.83
N VAL A 66 24.30 -12.38 17.24
CA VAL A 66 23.41 -11.90 18.30
C VAL A 66 21.94 -11.94 17.84
N VAL A 67 21.67 -11.57 16.59
CA VAL A 67 20.32 -11.61 16.02
C VAL A 67 19.87 -13.06 15.84
N GLN A 68 20.76 -13.94 15.34
CA GLN A 68 20.49 -15.37 15.22
C GLN A 68 20.14 -16.01 16.56
N GLU A 69 20.94 -15.74 17.60
CA GLU A 69 20.70 -16.32 18.91
C GLU A 69 19.41 -15.80 19.55
N ARG A 70 19.11 -14.50 19.41
CA ARG A 70 17.85 -13.93 19.88
C ARG A 70 16.65 -14.63 19.23
N VAL A 71 16.62 -14.70 17.90
CA VAL A 71 15.52 -15.37 17.17
C VAL A 71 15.45 -16.85 17.50
N ALA A 72 16.58 -17.54 17.63
CA ALA A 72 16.61 -18.95 18.01
C ALA A 72 16.03 -19.21 19.41
N ARG A 73 16.24 -18.29 20.37
CA ARG A 73 15.67 -18.38 21.71
C ARG A 73 14.19 -17.98 21.76
N GLU A 74 13.81 -16.94 21.04
CA GLU A 74 12.44 -16.40 21.06
C GLU A 74 11.46 -17.29 20.28
N GLU A 75 11.79 -17.64 19.04
CA GLU A 75 10.88 -18.38 18.15
C GLU A 75 10.98 -19.90 18.33
N TRP A 76 12.18 -20.41 18.59
CA TRP A 76 12.43 -21.85 18.64
C TRP A 76 12.81 -22.39 20.01
N GLY A 77 13.01 -21.52 21.02
CA GLY A 77 13.38 -21.94 22.37
C GLY A 77 14.72 -22.70 22.43
N VAL A 78 15.60 -22.50 21.43
CA VAL A 78 16.87 -23.21 21.31
C VAL A 78 17.83 -22.72 22.40
N ILE A 79 18.48 -23.67 23.07
CA ILE A 79 19.48 -23.42 24.12
C ILE A 79 20.85 -23.94 23.69
N ARG A 80 21.92 -23.32 24.18
CA ARG A 80 23.27 -23.81 23.86
C ARG A 80 23.54 -25.15 24.57
N PRO A 81 24.42 -26.00 24.03
CA PRO A 81 24.86 -27.19 24.73
C PRO A 81 25.41 -26.83 26.12
N GLY A 82 24.85 -27.43 27.18
CA GLY A 82 25.24 -27.18 28.57
C GLY A 82 24.44 -26.11 29.31
N GLU A 83 23.46 -25.47 28.66
CA GLU A 83 22.56 -24.49 29.27
C GLU A 83 21.24 -25.17 29.71
N MET A 84 20.60 -24.69 30.79
CA MET A 84 19.33 -25.25 31.30
C MET A 84 18.22 -24.19 31.20
N SER A 85 17.14 -24.49 30.47
CA SER A 85 15.93 -23.65 30.46
C SER A 85 14.94 -24.11 31.51
N ILE A 86 14.41 -23.16 32.29
CA ILE A 86 13.35 -23.39 33.28
C ILE A 86 12.09 -22.69 32.78
N ARG A 87 11.05 -23.45 32.42
CA ARG A 87 9.72 -22.91 32.11
C ARG A 87 8.87 -22.97 33.38
N LEU A 88 8.43 -21.80 33.85
CA LEU A 88 7.50 -21.71 34.97
C LEU A 88 6.06 -21.86 34.44
N GLU A 89 5.55 -23.08 34.48
CA GLU A 89 4.11 -23.32 34.32
C GLU A 89 3.42 -22.72 35.55
N ARG A 90 2.53 -21.74 35.36
CA ARG A 90 1.69 -21.25 36.46
C ARG A 90 0.77 -22.39 36.83
N GLY A 91 1.10 -23.09 37.93
CA GLY A 91 0.31 -24.19 38.44
C GLY A 91 -1.15 -23.78 38.55
N ASP A 92 -2.01 -24.45 37.76
CA ASP A 92 -3.44 -24.35 37.93
C ASP A 92 -3.76 -24.83 39.34
N SER A 93 -4.08 -23.88 40.23
CA SER A 93 -4.65 -24.16 41.53
C SER A 93 -6.10 -24.60 41.29
N GLY A 94 -6.25 -25.82 40.75
CA GLY A 94 -7.52 -26.53 40.65
C GLY A 94 -8.01 -26.85 42.06
N GLY A 95 -8.67 -25.86 42.67
CA GLY A 95 -9.55 -26.03 43.82
C GLY A 95 -10.71 -26.94 43.44
N ARG A 96 -10.88 -27.98 44.25
CA ARG A 96 -11.94 -28.99 44.15
C ARG A 96 -13.32 -28.39 44.38
#